data_AF-A0A7W7GIG9-F1
#
_entry.id   AF-A0A7W7GIG9-F1
#
_cell.length_a   1.000
_cell.length_b   1.000
_cell.length_c   1.000
_cell.angle_alpha   90.00
_cell.angle_beta   90.00
_cell.angle_gamma   90.00
#
_symmetry.space_group_name_H-M   'P 1'
#
loop_
_entity.id
_entity.type
_entity.pdbx_description
1 polymer ?
#
loop_
_entity_poly.entity_id
_entity_poly.type
_entity_poly.pdbx_seq_one_letter_code
_entity_poly.pdbx_strand_id
1 'polypeptide(L)'
;MSVDGRAALTPPSPAGVMVGAHPRSEPERHTVFGKNRHVDEPPVPLVPWTDAWAFAITEEERPAGGQRKRAALGVRAFRVPQGPAGQRVNAPCAFFPPQPSDADARRLYEDAEGTRLLCSLDEPQDIKGRQHYEVRDARGDAIGTVQRIAPLKRALKPTWRIAQPGRPEIVSSAEWAKGGPREMVQRGAGKLLLGVVQAVADMGAEGGDRTSGSRVLEWKAGDELVLTSESDLRFLVRAAWLDRRLVFAYALLRMK
;
A
#
# COMPACT_ATOMS: atom_id res chain seq x y z
N MET A 1 43.10 -49.65 -44.99
CA MET A 1 44.23 -50.59 -44.85
C MET A 1 45.41 -50.05 -45.64
N SER A 2 46.41 -49.49 -44.97
CA SER A 2 47.79 -49.26 -45.44
C SER A 2 48.56 -48.66 -44.25
N VAL A 3 49.21 -49.50 -43.44
CA VAL A 3 50.64 -49.87 -43.40
C VAL A 3 51.57 -48.76 -42.87
N ASP A 4 52.25 -49.14 -41.78
CA ASP A 4 53.27 -48.46 -40.97
C ASP A 4 54.53 -47.97 -41.73
N GLY A 5 55.29 -47.06 -41.08
CA GLY A 5 56.66 -46.76 -41.49
C GLY A 5 57.47 -45.86 -40.54
N ARG A 6 57.97 -46.45 -39.44
CA ARG A 6 59.29 -46.27 -38.77
C ARG A 6 59.97 -44.87 -38.73
N ALA A 7 60.27 -44.37 -37.50
CA ALA A 7 61.58 -44.40 -36.80
C ALA A 7 62.62 -43.39 -37.34
N ALA A 8 63.53 -42.75 -36.62
CA ALA A 8 63.94 -42.60 -35.22
C ALA A 8 65.01 -41.47 -35.23
N LEU A 9 65.31 -40.85 -34.07
CA LEU A 9 66.66 -40.42 -33.60
C LEU A 9 66.58 -39.26 -32.58
N THR A 10 67.43 -39.34 -31.57
CA THR A 10 67.61 -38.45 -30.41
C THR A 10 69.14 -38.35 -30.18
N PRO A 11 69.66 -37.49 -29.28
CA PRO A 11 69.87 -36.03 -29.31
C PRO A 11 71.39 -35.70 -29.41
N PRO A 12 71.87 -34.46 -29.11
CA PRO A 12 72.16 -34.09 -27.70
C PRO A 12 71.91 -32.61 -27.31
N SER A 13 71.86 -32.42 -25.99
CA SER A 13 71.81 -31.16 -25.24
C SER A 13 73.13 -30.35 -25.35
N PRO A 14 73.12 -29.03 -25.05
CA PRO A 14 73.82 -28.63 -23.84
C PRO A 14 73.17 -27.48 -23.04
N ALA A 15 73.70 -27.35 -21.83
CA ALA A 15 73.33 -26.52 -20.69
C ALA A 15 73.34 -24.99 -20.89
N GLY A 16 72.56 -24.31 -20.03
CA GLY A 16 72.64 -22.87 -19.74
C GLY A 16 71.57 -22.46 -18.72
N VAL A 17 71.81 -22.65 -17.41
CA VAL A 17 71.98 -21.61 -16.37
C VAL A 17 71.07 -20.38 -16.53
N MET A 18 70.20 -20.13 -15.53
CA MET A 18 70.07 -18.88 -14.75
C MET A 18 68.64 -18.65 -14.22
N VAL A 19 68.55 -18.62 -12.89
CA VAL A 19 67.86 -17.58 -12.08
C VAL A 19 66.33 -17.44 -12.18
N GLY A 20 65.67 -17.96 -11.13
CA GLY A 20 64.94 -17.11 -10.18
C GLY A 20 63.65 -16.42 -10.63
N ALA A 21 62.52 -16.99 -10.22
CA ALA A 21 61.43 -16.24 -9.58
C ALA A 21 60.37 -17.24 -9.11
N HIS A 22 60.10 -17.28 -7.80
CA HIS A 22 58.88 -17.89 -7.28
C HIS A 22 57.69 -17.02 -7.72
N PRO A 23 56.70 -17.55 -8.48
CA PRO A 23 55.38 -16.96 -8.46
C PRO A 23 54.80 -17.23 -7.08
N ARG A 24 54.58 -16.16 -6.30
CA ARG A 24 53.59 -16.20 -5.22
C ARG A 24 52.27 -16.61 -5.87
N SER A 25 51.84 -17.83 -5.62
CA SER A 25 50.46 -18.26 -5.80
C SER A 25 49.58 -17.40 -4.90
N GLU A 26 49.10 -16.27 -5.45
CA GLU A 26 47.92 -15.61 -4.92
C GLU A 26 46.77 -16.63 -4.98
N PRO A 27 46.07 -16.92 -3.87
CA PRO A 27 44.81 -17.61 -3.98
C PRO A 27 43.86 -16.68 -4.74
N GLU A 28 43.58 -17.02 -6.00
CA GLU A 28 42.41 -16.50 -6.70
C GLU A 28 41.21 -16.74 -5.79
N ARG A 29 40.80 -15.68 -5.10
CA ARG A 29 39.50 -15.62 -4.46
C ARG A 29 38.50 -15.54 -5.60
N HIS A 30 38.15 -16.70 -6.13
CA HIS A 30 36.94 -16.91 -6.91
C HIS A 30 35.79 -16.46 -6.01
N THR A 31 35.46 -15.17 -6.12
CA THR A 31 34.23 -14.62 -5.59
C THR A 31 33.17 -15.25 -6.47
N VAL A 32 32.66 -16.39 -6.01
CA VAL A 32 31.47 -17.00 -6.58
C VAL A 32 30.38 -15.96 -6.40
N PHE A 33 30.16 -15.16 -7.45
CA PHE A 33 28.98 -14.33 -7.60
C PHE A 33 27.81 -15.31 -7.56
N GLY A 34 27.26 -15.50 -6.36
CA GLY A 34 26.04 -16.24 -6.15
C GLY A 34 25.00 -15.61 -7.06
N LYS A 35 24.66 -16.32 -8.13
CA LYS A 35 23.43 -16.08 -8.89
C LYS A 35 22.35 -15.90 -7.85
N ASN A 36 21.82 -14.69 -7.72
CA ASN A 36 20.61 -14.43 -6.95
C ASN A 36 19.58 -15.43 -7.46
N ARG A 37 19.35 -16.51 -6.71
CA ARG A 37 18.20 -17.37 -6.94
C ARG A 37 17.02 -16.44 -6.74
N HIS A 38 16.43 -16.02 -7.85
CA HIS A 38 15.09 -15.48 -7.85
C HIS A 38 14.26 -16.62 -7.25
N VAL A 39 13.99 -16.53 -5.95
CA VAL A 39 13.05 -17.43 -5.32
C VAL A 39 11.74 -17.07 -6.01
N ASP A 40 11.20 -18.00 -6.78
CA ASP A 40 9.86 -17.86 -7.36
C ASP A 40 8.88 -17.82 -6.18
N GLU A 41 8.68 -16.63 -5.64
CA GLU A 41 7.73 -16.38 -4.57
C GLU A 41 6.32 -16.53 -5.15
N PRO A 42 5.41 -17.23 -4.46
CA PRO A 42 4.06 -17.42 -4.95
C PRO A 42 3.35 -16.06 -5.14
N PRO A 43 2.43 -15.93 -6.10
CA PRO A 43 1.62 -14.72 -6.23
C PRO A 43 0.90 -14.38 -4.91
N VAL A 44 0.79 -13.10 -4.58
CA VAL A 44 0.06 -12.67 -3.39
C VAL A 44 -1.44 -12.87 -3.64
N PRO A 45 -2.17 -13.58 -2.76
CA PRO A 45 -3.59 -13.83 -2.95
C PRO A 45 -4.39 -12.53 -2.88
N LEU A 46 -5.47 -12.45 -3.67
CA LEU A 46 -6.46 -11.37 -3.59
C LEU A 46 -7.29 -11.51 -2.31
N VAL A 47 -7.49 -10.42 -1.58
CA VAL A 47 -8.39 -10.35 -0.43
C VAL A 47 -9.75 -9.80 -0.89
N PRO A 48 -10.88 -10.44 -0.52
CA PRO A 48 -12.19 -9.85 -0.77
C PRO A 48 -12.30 -8.46 -0.17
N TRP A 49 -12.72 -7.48 -0.96
CA TRP A 49 -12.79 -6.09 -0.50
C TRP A 49 -13.72 -5.89 0.71
N THR A 50 -14.72 -6.75 0.88
CA THR A 50 -15.63 -6.76 2.04
C THR A 50 -14.89 -7.04 3.35
N ASP A 51 -13.78 -7.78 3.28
CA ASP A 51 -12.96 -8.19 4.41
C ASP A 51 -11.80 -7.21 4.68
N ALA A 52 -11.69 -6.13 3.89
CA ALA A 52 -10.67 -5.09 4.05
C ALA A 52 -11.01 -4.15 5.22
N TRP A 53 -10.85 -4.65 6.46
CA TRP A 53 -11.03 -3.86 7.68
C TRP A 53 -9.88 -2.88 7.91
N ALA A 54 -8.66 -3.28 7.56
CA ALA A 54 -7.48 -2.42 7.59
C ALA A 54 -6.81 -2.47 6.22
N PHE A 55 -6.49 -1.32 5.64
CA PHE A 55 -5.84 -1.29 4.33
C PHE A 55 -5.00 -0.03 4.14
N ALA A 56 -4.05 -0.14 3.20
CA ALA A 56 -3.22 0.97 2.75
C ALA A 56 -3.27 1.09 1.23
N ILE A 57 -2.97 2.29 0.71
CA ILE A 57 -2.74 2.49 -0.72
C ILE A 57 -1.24 2.43 -0.96
N THR A 58 -0.76 1.38 -1.63
CA THR A 58 0.67 1.18 -1.89
C THR A 58 0.94 0.28 -3.10
N GLU A 59 2.14 0.42 -3.66
CA GLU A 59 2.73 -0.50 -4.64
C GLU A 59 3.50 -1.64 -3.97
N GLU A 60 3.84 -1.49 -2.69
CA GLU A 60 4.59 -2.51 -1.95
C GLU A 60 3.72 -3.73 -1.67
N GLU A 61 4.02 -4.88 -2.29
CA GLU A 61 3.36 -6.15 -2.00
C GLU A 61 4.01 -6.87 -0.83
N ARG A 62 5.32 -6.72 -0.69
CA ARG A 62 6.10 -7.34 0.38
C ARG A 62 7.08 -6.31 0.92
N PRO A 63 6.94 -5.89 2.18
CA PRO A 63 7.90 -5.00 2.80
C PRO A 63 9.31 -5.59 2.80
N ALA A 64 10.30 -4.71 2.82
CA ALA A 64 11.63 -5.12 3.24
C ALA A 64 11.56 -5.59 4.70
N GLY A 65 12.14 -6.75 5.02
CA GLY A 65 12.00 -7.36 6.34
C GLY A 65 12.31 -8.86 6.34
N GLY A 66 12.72 -9.37 7.50
CA GLY A 66 13.10 -10.78 7.66
C GLY A 66 14.23 -11.20 6.73
N GLN A 67 13.92 -12.09 5.78
CA GLN A 67 14.88 -12.58 4.78
C GLN A 67 15.02 -11.66 3.55
N ARG A 68 14.16 -10.63 3.41
CA ARG A 68 14.16 -9.74 2.24
C ARG A 68 14.96 -8.46 2.50
N LYS A 69 15.99 -8.24 1.68
CA LYS A 69 16.81 -7.01 1.71
C LYS A 69 16.14 -5.81 1.05
N ARG A 70 15.12 -6.04 0.21
CA ARG A 70 14.38 -5.01 -0.53
C ARG A 70 12.90 -5.36 -0.55
N ALA A 71 12.06 -4.34 -0.61
CA ALA A 71 10.63 -4.51 -0.81
C ALA A 71 10.37 -5.11 -2.21
N ALA A 72 9.37 -5.98 -2.31
CA ALA A 72 8.82 -6.40 -3.59
C ALA A 72 7.65 -5.49 -3.94
N LEU A 73 7.73 -4.86 -5.11
CA LEU A 73 6.70 -3.96 -5.63
C LEU A 73 5.81 -4.71 -6.61
N GLY A 74 4.54 -4.30 -6.66
CA GLY A 74 3.54 -4.74 -7.61
C GLY A 74 2.67 -3.56 -8.05
N VAL A 75 1.53 -3.84 -8.66
CA VAL A 75 0.61 -2.81 -9.13
C VAL A 75 0.09 -1.99 -7.95
N ARG A 76 -0.02 -0.67 -8.10
CA ARG A 76 -0.61 0.19 -7.07
C ARG A 76 -2.04 -0.26 -6.78
N ALA A 77 -2.36 -0.50 -5.52
CA ALA A 77 -3.67 -1.02 -5.12
C ALA A 77 -4.03 -0.57 -3.69
N PHE A 78 -5.29 -0.76 -3.34
CA PHE A 78 -5.71 -0.89 -1.95
C PHE A 78 -5.26 -2.26 -1.46
N ARG A 79 -4.42 -2.30 -0.43
CA ARG A 79 -3.76 -3.51 0.06
C ARG A 79 -4.00 -3.71 1.54
N VAL A 80 -4.36 -4.94 1.91
CA VAL A 80 -4.59 -5.39 3.27
C VAL A 80 -3.30 -6.05 3.78
N PRO A 81 -2.71 -5.58 4.89
CA PRO A 81 -1.58 -6.27 5.49
C PRO A 81 -2.00 -7.64 6.04
N GLN A 82 -1.26 -8.69 5.68
CA GLN A 82 -1.52 -10.08 6.04
C GLN A 82 -0.23 -10.75 6.50
N GLY A 83 -0.37 -11.76 7.37
CA GLY A 83 0.75 -12.55 7.89
C GLY A 83 1.56 -11.86 8.99
N PRO A 84 2.48 -12.61 9.63
CA PRO A 84 3.35 -12.08 10.68
C PRO A 84 4.44 -11.17 10.11
N ALA A 85 4.97 -10.26 10.93
CA ALA A 85 6.03 -9.28 10.60
C ALA A 85 7.06 -9.76 9.55
N GLY A 86 7.83 -10.81 9.85
CA GLY A 86 8.91 -11.31 8.98
C GLY A 86 8.47 -12.00 7.68
N GLN A 87 7.17 -12.24 7.50
CA GLN A 87 6.57 -12.81 6.28
C GLN A 87 5.39 -11.97 5.79
N ARG A 88 5.32 -10.69 6.21
CA ARG A 88 4.18 -9.85 5.92
C ARG A 88 4.03 -9.66 4.41
N VAL A 89 2.79 -9.72 3.96
CA VAL A 89 2.40 -9.38 2.60
C VAL A 89 1.28 -8.35 2.64
N ASN A 90 1.28 -7.43 1.70
CA ASN A 90 0.23 -6.43 1.49
C ASN A 90 -0.63 -6.93 0.32
N ALA A 91 -1.62 -7.75 0.65
CA ALA A 91 -2.49 -8.41 -0.32
C ALA A 91 -3.48 -7.42 -0.93
N PRO A 92 -3.60 -7.32 -2.27
CA PRO A 92 -4.52 -6.38 -2.89
C PRO A 92 -5.98 -6.77 -2.58
N CYS A 93 -6.85 -5.76 -2.51
CA CYS A 93 -8.30 -5.94 -2.39
C CYS A 93 -9.12 -5.05 -3.34
N ALA A 94 -8.51 -3.99 -3.89
CA ALA A 94 -9.08 -3.19 -4.96
C ALA A 94 -7.98 -2.49 -5.76
N PHE A 95 -8.21 -2.27 -7.05
CA PHE A 95 -7.23 -1.75 -8.00
C PHE A 95 -7.66 -0.42 -8.61
N PHE A 96 -6.67 0.40 -8.94
CA PHE A 96 -6.84 1.59 -9.77
C PHE A 96 -6.94 1.18 -11.25
N PRO A 97 -7.48 2.03 -12.15
CA PRO A 97 -7.45 1.76 -13.58
C PRO A 97 -6.00 1.56 -14.07
N PRO A 98 -5.73 0.55 -14.91
CA PRO A 98 -4.38 0.28 -15.42
C PRO A 98 -3.84 1.42 -16.30
N GLN A 99 -4.75 2.10 -17.00
CA GLN A 99 -4.46 3.32 -17.76
C GLN A 99 -5.52 4.36 -17.43
N PRO A 100 -5.25 5.32 -16.52
CA PRO A 100 -6.24 6.30 -16.13
C PRO A 100 -6.53 7.25 -17.30
N SER A 101 -7.75 7.20 -17.81
CA SER A 101 -8.37 8.31 -18.56
C SER A 101 -9.06 9.27 -17.57
N ASP A 102 -9.41 10.48 -17.99
CA ASP A 102 -10.19 11.40 -17.13
C ASP A 102 -11.55 10.80 -16.71
N ALA A 103 -12.12 9.95 -17.54
CA ALA A 103 -13.35 9.20 -17.25
C ALA A 103 -13.11 8.06 -16.25
N ASP A 104 -11.97 7.36 -16.35
CA ASP A 104 -11.67 6.19 -15.54
C ASP A 104 -10.96 6.49 -14.23
N ALA A 105 -10.39 7.70 -14.06
CA ALA A 105 -9.71 8.14 -12.84
C ALA A 105 -10.60 8.15 -11.59
N ARG A 106 -11.90 7.88 -11.75
CA ARG A 106 -12.94 7.80 -10.70
C ARG A 106 -13.53 6.40 -10.55
N ARG A 107 -12.88 5.38 -11.10
CA ARG A 107 -13.31 3.98 -10.99
C ARG A 107 -12.30 3.16 -10.22
N LEU A 108 -12.80 2.16 -9.50
CA LEU A 108 -12.01 1.15 -8.82
C LEU A 108 -12.47 -0.23 -9.28
N TYR A 109 -11.54 -1.18 -9.29
CA TYR A 109 -11.76 -2.52 -9.86
C TYR A 109 -11.42 -3.61 -8.84
N GLU A 110 -12.02 -4.78 -9.01
CA GLU A 110 -11.72 -5.97 -8.20
C GLU A 110 -10.47 -6.72 -8.69
N ASP A 111 -10.04 -6.48 -9.93
CA ASP A 111 -8.88 -7.09 -10.58
C ASP A 111 -7.91 -6.06 -11.17
N ALA A 112 -6.68 -6.50 -11.42
CA ALA A 112 -5.59 -5.64 -11.90
C ALA A 112 -5.75 -5.25 -13.36
N GLU A 113 -6.47 -6.06 -14.14
CA GLU A 113 -6.75 -5.86 -15.56
C GLU A 113 -7.82 -4.78 -15.79
N GLY A 114 -8.53 -4.34 -14.75
CA GLY A 114 -9.58 -3.33 -14.83
C GLY A 114 -10.86 -3.85 -15.47
N THR A 115 -11.14 -5.15 -15.37
CA THR A 115 -12.27 -5.79 -16.05
C THR A 115 -13.54 -5.85 -15.20
N ARG A 116 -13.42 -6.01 -13.88
CA ARG A 116 -14.54 -6.10 -12.95
C ARG A 116 -14.64 -4.83 -12.12
N LEU A 117 -15.56 -3.96 -12.49
CA LEU A 117 -15.84 -2.73 -11.76
C LEU A 117 -16.26 -3.06 -10.31
N LEU A 118 -15.62 -2.40 -9.35
CA LEU A 118 -15.98 -2.47 -7.93
C LEU A 118 -16.94 -1.33 -7.57
N CYS A 119 -16.54 -0.10 -7.88
CA CYS A 119 -17.33 1.10 -7.69
C CYS A 119 -16.86 2.23 -8.60
N SER A 120 -17.73 3.23 -8.81
CA SER A 120 -17.42 4.46 -9.53
C SER A 120 -17.89 5.68 -8.77
N LEU A 121 -17.25 6.82 -9.02
CA LEU A 121 -17.70 8.12 -8.54
C LEU A 121 -18.22 8.96 -9.71
N ASP A 122 -19.36 9.60 -9.51
CA ASP A 122 -19.91 10.55 -10.46
C ASP A 122 -19.08 11.85 -10.50
N GLU A 123 -19.34 12.68 -11.51
CA GLU A 123 -18.83 14.06 -11.55
C GLU A 123 -19.28 14.84 -10.31
N PRO A 124 -18.42 15.70 -9.71
CA PRO A 124 -18.80 16.47 -8.55
C PRO A 124 -19.94 17.42 -8.87
N GLN A 125 -20.99 17.36 -8.06
CA GLN A 125 -22.08 18.33 -8.08
C GLN A 125 -21.83 19.39 -6.99
N ASP A 126 -21.96 20.67 -7.34
CA ASP A 126 -21.95 21.72 -6.33
C ASP A 126 -23.34 21.87 -5.73
N ILE A 127 -23.47 21.52 -4.45
CA ILE A 127 -24.70 21.65 -3.69
C ILE A 127 -24.41 22.52 -2.47
N LYS A 128 -24.93 23.76 -2.49
CA LYS A 128 -24.77 24.73 -1.39
C LYS A 128 -23.29 24.99 -1.03
N GLY A 129 -22.40 25.08 -2.02
CA GLY A 129 -20.98 25.36 -1.82
C GLY A 129 -20.17 24.14 -1.32
N ARG A 130 -20.69 22.94 -1.53
CA ARG A 130 -20.04 21.67 -1.22
C ARG A 130 -19.96 20.86 -2.50
N GLN A 131 -18.84 20.18 -2.72
CA GLN A 131 -18.73 19.23 -3.83
C GLN A 131 -19.22 17.86 -3.35
N HIS A 132 -20.26 17.34 -4.00
CA HIS A 132 -20.85 16.05 -3.73
C HIS A 132 -20.42 15.06 -4.81
N TYR A 133 -19.81 13.97 -4.38
CA TYR A 133 -19.42 12.86 -5.23
C TYR A 133 -20.31 11.67 -4.89
N GLU A 134 -21.29 11.38 -5.75
CA GLU A 134 -22.12 10.20 -5.61
C GLU A 134 -21.27 8.96 -5.91
N VAL A 135 -21.35 7.95 -5.04
CA VAL A 135 -20.62 6.70 -5.19
C VAL A 135 -21.61 5.63 -5.62
N ARG A 136 -21.30 4.95 -6.72
CA ARG A 136 -22.10 3.87 -7.29
C ARG A 136 -21.37 2.54 -7.18
N ASP A 137 -22.12 1.47 -7.00
CA ASP A 137 -21.56 0.13 -7.08
C ASP A 137 -21.35 -0.34 -8.54
N ALA A 138 -20.92 -1.59 -8.69
CA ALA A 138 -20.72 -2.26 -9.97
C ALA A 138 -21.98 -2.30 -10.87
N ARG A 139 -23.18 -2.18 -10.29
CA ARG A 139 -24.47 -2.20 -11.01
C ARG A 139 -24.93 -0.79 -11.38
N GLY A 140 -24.26 0.24 -10.88
CA GLY A 140 -24.65 1.65 -11.04
C GLY A 140 -25.58 2.16 -9.93
N ASP A 141 -25.91 1.32 -8.95
CA ASP A 141 -26.77 1.69 -7.84
C ASP A 141 -26.01 2.61 -6.87
N ALA A 142 -26.67 3.68 -6.43
CA ALA A 142 -26.09 4.63 -5.50
C ALA A 142 -25.95 4.00 -4.10
N ILE A 143 -24.71 3.92 -3.59
CA ILE A 143 -24.41 3.36 -2.27
C ILE A 143 -24.10 4.44 -1.22
N GLY A 144 -23.92 5.69 -1.65
CA GLY A 144 -23.70 6.82 -0.76
C GLY A 144 -23.04 8.01 -1.46
N THR A 145 -22.54 8.95 -0.66
CA THR A 145 -21.94 10.18 -1.15
C THR A 145 -20.71 10.54 -0.33
N VAL A 146 -19.64 10.94 -0.99
CA VAL A 146 -18.49 11.60 -0.36
C VAL A 146 -18.61 13.10 -0.62
N GLN A 147 -18.52 13.93 0.43
CA GLN A 147 -18.65 15.37 0.33
C GLN A 147 -17.34 16.06 0.67
N ARG A 148 -16.95 17.03 -0.15
CA ARG A 148 -15.86 17.97 0.14
C ARG A 148 -16.43 19.33 0.45
N ILE A 149 -16.17 19.81 1.66
CA ILE A 149 -16.57 21.14 2.14
C ILE A 149 -15.36 22.05 2.01
N ALA A 150 -15.51 23.11 1.21
CA ALA A 150 -14.47 24.11 1.06
C ALA A 150 -14.16 24.78 2.41
N PRO A 151 -12.87 25.04 2.71
CA PRO A 151 -12.51 25.68 3.96
C PRO A 151 -13.01 27.14 3.98
N LEU A 152 -13.66 27.55 5.07
CA LEU A 152 -14.14 28.93 5.28
C LEU A 152 -13.00 29.97 5.29
N LYS A 153 -11.77 29.54 5.58
CA LYS A 153 -10.55 30.37 5.56
C LYS A 153 -9.50 29.69 4.67
N ARG A 154 -8.82 30.45 3.82
CA ARG A 154 -7.82 29.95 2.86
C ARG A 154 -6.68 29.12 3.47
N ALA A 155 -6.43 29.25 4.78
CA ALA A 155 -5.39 28.52 5.51
C ALA A 155 -5.84 27.16 6.11
N LEU A 156 -7.13 26.79 6.00
CA LEU A 156 -7.64 25.53 6.55
C LEU A 156 -7.72 24.45 5.47
N LYS A 157 -7.45 23.19 5.84
CA LYS A 157 -7.67 22.06 4.95
C LYS A 157 -9.19 21.90 4.68
N PRO A 158 -9.59 21.50 3.45
CA PRO A 158 -10.96 21.10 3.18
C PRO A 158 -11.40 20.02 4.15
N THR A 159 -12.69 20.06 4.50
CA THR A 159 -13.26 19.06 5.37
C THR A 159 -14.09 18.07 4.58
N TRP A 160 -14.11 16.82 5.02
CA TRP A 160 -14.70 15.71 4.29
C TRP A 160 -15.78 15.04 5.13
N ARG A 161 -16.83 14.59 4.45
CA ARG A 161 -17.92 13.83 5.06
C ARG A 161 -18.31 12.65 4.16
N ILE A 162 -18.83 11.60 4.78
CA ILE A 162 -19.32 10.42 4.07
C ILE A 162 -20.76 10.18 4.52
N ALA A 163 -21.68 10.09 3.57
CA ALA A 163 -23.06 9.74 3.81
C ALA A 163 -23.36 8.37 3.22
N GLN A 164 -24.01 7.50 4.00
CA GLN A 164 -24.48 6.20 3.56
C GLN A 164 -25.99 6.11 3.84
N PRO A 165 -26.82 5.63 2.89
CA PRO A 165 -28.27 5.52 3.10
C PRO A 165 -28.62 4.74 4.37
N GLY A 166 -29.57 5.28 5.14
CA GLY A 166 -30.05 4.67 6.39
C GLY A 166 -29.07 4.75 7.57
N ARG A 167 -27.98 5.51 7.47
CA ARG A 167 -26.97 5.65 8.52
C ARG A 167 -26.70 7.13 8.85
N PRO A 168 -26.25 7.45 10.07
CA PRO A 168 -25.80 8.81 10.39
C PRO A 168 -24.63 9.24 9.50
N GLU A 169 -24.55 10.53 9.18
CA GLU A 169 -23.43 11.12 8.44
C GLU A 169 -22.11 10.90 9.20
N ILE A 170 -21.08 10.50 8.49
CA ILE A 170 -19.75 10.26 9.00
C ILE A 170 -18.91 11.51 8.81
N VAL A 171 -18.36 12.03 9.90
CA VAL A 171 -17.58 13.27 9.92
C VAL A 171 -16.23 13.07 10.60
N SER A 172 -15.22 13.83 10.17
CA SER A 172 -13.90 13.80 10.79
C SER A 172 -13.89 14.56 12.13
N SER A 173 -13.16 14.05 13.13
CA SER A 173 -13.16 14.58 14.50
C SER A 173 -12.53 15.98 14.63
N ALA A 174 -11.82 16.47 13.61
CA ALA A 174 -11.38 17.86 13.54
C ALA A 174 -12.55 18.86 13.42
N GLU A 175 -13.74 18.41 12.96
CA GLU A 175 -14.99 19.20 13.03
C GLU A 175 -15.63 19.15 14.42
N TRP A 176 -15.53 18.02 15.11
CA TRP A 176 -16.11 17.82 16.45
C TRP A 176 -15.43 18.66 17.53
N ALA A 177 -14.11 18.83 17.46
CA ALA A 177 -13.34 19.62 18.43
C ALA A 177 -13.63 21.13 18.42
N LYS A 178 -14.55 21.61 17.55
CA LYS A 178 -15.06 22.99 17.57
C LYS A 178 -16.25 23.18 18.51
N GLY A 179 -16.86 22.11 19.03
CA GLY A 179 -17.75 22.14 20.19
C GLY A 179 -16.91 22.29 21.46
N GLY A 180 -17.27 23.23 22.34
CA GLY A 180 -16.39 23.67 23.44
C GLY A 180 -16.01 22.57 24.46
N PRO A 181 -15.03 22.83 25.34
CA PRO A 181 -14.52 21.87 26.32
C PRO A 181 -15.57 21.23 27.24
N ARG A 182 -16.72 21.90 27.43
CA ARG A 182 -17.83 21.40 28.26
C ARG A 182 -18.57 20.20 27.64
N GLU A 183 -18.54 20.02 26.32
CA GLU A 183 -19.18 18.87 25.66
C GLU A 183 -18.28 17.62 25.59
N MET A 184 -16.95 17.80 25.66
CA MET A 184 -16.00 16.68 25.63
C MET A 184 -15.99 15.86 26.92
N VAL A 185 -16.25 16.47 28.07
CA VAL A 185 -16.21 15.79 29.38
C VAL A 185 -17.42 14.88 29.59
N GLN A 186 -18.56 15.17 28.96
CA GLN A 186 -19.78 14.37 29.14
C GLN A 186 -19.81 13.07 28.32
N ARG A 187 -18.92 12.86 27.34
CA ARG A 187 -19.01 11.72 26.38
C ARG A 187 -17.82 10.74 26.35
N GLY A 188 -17.08 10.58 27.45
CA GLY A 188 -16.36 9.33 27.76
C GLY A 188 -15.23 8.85 26.82
N ALA A 189 -14.64 9.70 25.97
CA ALA A 189 -13.67 9.28 24.95
C ALA A 189 -12.20 9.22 25.43
N GLY A 190 -11.93 8.82 26.68
CA GLY A 190 -10.60 8.97 27.30
C GLY A 190 -9.66 7.76 27.26
N LYS A 191 -10.12 6.54 26.93
CA LYS A 191 -9.30 5.31 27.17
C LYS A 191 -9.08 4.37 26.00
N LEU A 192 -9.67 4.60 24.83
CA LEU A 192 -9.48 3.72 23.66
C LEU A 192 -8.32 4.15 22.73
N LEU A 193 -7.64 5.26 23.00
CA LEU A 193 -6.75 5.94 22.03
C LEU A 193 -5.39 5.27 21.79
N LEU A 194 -4.81 4.52 22.75
CA LEU A 194 -3.45 3.97 22.57
C LEU A 194 -3.39 2.78 21.60
N GLY A 195 -4.35 1.85 21.68
CA GLY A 195 -4.35 0.65 20.83
C GLY A 195 -4.65 0.94 19.35
N VAL A 196 -5.39 2.02 19.07
CA VAL A 196 -5.79 2.41 17.71
C VAL A 196 -4.63 2.98 16.92
N VAL A 197 -3.80 3.82 17.54
CA VAL A 197 -2.60 4.36 16.92
C VAL A 197 -1.59 3.23 16.68
N GLN A 198 -1.47 2.27 17.61
CA GLN A 198 -0.56 1.14 17.44
C GLN A 198 -0.95 0.26 16.24
N ALA A 199 -2.22 -0.11 16.06
CA ALA A 199 -2.64 -0.95 14.93
C ALA A 199 -2.39 -0.31 13.56
N VAL A 200 -2.53 1.03 13.45
CA VAL A 200 -2.24 1.77 12.22
C VAL A 200 -0.74 2.03 12.06
N ALA A 201 -0.02 2.33 13.14
CA ALA A 201 1.43 2.51 13.15
C ALA A 201 2.19 1.19 12.86
N ASP A 202 1.68 0.05 13.31
CA ASP A 202 2.20 -1.29 13.02
C ASP A 202 2.09 -1.62 11.54
N MET A 203 1.22 -0.94 10.77
CA MET A 203 1.24 -1.00 9.30
C MET A 203 2.47 -0.34 8.66
N GLY A 204 3.25 0.42 9.42
CA GLY A 204 4.40 1.19 8.91
C GLY A 204 5.74 0.97 9.59
N ALA A 205 5.83 0.05 10.56
CA ALA A 205 6.99 -0.01 11.44
C ALA A 205 8.25 -0.70 10.86
N GLU A 206 8.23 -1.24 9.63
CA GLU A 206 9.32 -2.11 9.14
C GLU A 206 10.18 -1.53 8.00
N GLY A 207 9.92 -0.30 7.54
CA GLY A 207 10.75 0.39 6.55
C GLY A 207 11.15 1.76 7.07
N GLY A 208 12.45 1.97 7.29
CA GLY A 208 13.01 3.19 7.86
C GLY A 208 12.80 4.42 6.98
N ASP A 209 11.66 5.08 7.13
CA ASP A 209 11.51 6.53 7.01
C ASP A 209 10.25 6.96 7.79
N ARG A 210 10.39 7.12 9.12
CA ARG A 210 9.36 7.76 9.94
C ARG A 210 9.39 9.24 9.62
N THR A 211 8.62 9.65 8.63
CA THR A 211 8.25 11.06 8.45
C THR A 211 7.55 11.52 9.73
N SER A 212 8.27 12.30 10.52
CA SER A 212 7.80 12.93 11.75
C SER A 212 6.63 13.87 11.42
N GLY A 213 5.40 13.41 11.61
CA GLY A 213 4.22 14.27 11.48
C GLY A 213 2.92 13.63 10.97
N SER A 214 2.81 12.30 10.89
CA SER A 214 1.52 11.72 10.49
C SER A 214 0.46 11.93 11.57
N ARG A 215 -0.59 12.66 11.23
CA ARG A 215 -1.75 12.87 12.09
C ARG A 215 -2.79 11.81 11.78
N VAL A 216 -3.11 11.00 12.79
CA VAL A 216 -4.26 10.11 12.76
C VAL A 216 -5.55 10.95 12.84
N LEU A 217 -6.49 10.67 11.93
CA LEU A 217 -7.83 11.26 11.91
C LEU A 217 -8.85 10.20 12.31
N GLU A 218 -9.73 10.59 13.23
CA GLU A 218 -10.86 9.78 13.67
C GLU A 218 -12.14 10.24 12.96
N TRP A 219 -12.99 9.30 12.58
CA TRP A 219 -14.23 9.54 11.86
C TRP A 219 -15.39 8.93 12.63
N LYS A 220 -16.43 9.72 12.86
CA LYS A 220 -17.57 9.34 13.69
C LYS A 220 -18.89 9.46 12.96
N ALA A 221 -19.81 8.55 13.26
CA ALA A 221 -21.22 8.61 12.87
C ALA A 221 -22.05 8.78 14.14
N GLY A 222 -22.53 9.99 14.43
CA GLY A 222 -23.00 10.33 15.77
C GLY A 222 -21.89 10.11 16.80
N ASP A 223 -22.16 9.32 17.85
CA ASP A 223 -21.18 9.04 18.91
C ASP A 223 -20.28 7.80 18.62
N GLU A 224 -20.52 7.07 17.53
CA GLU A 224 -19.77 5.86 17.17
C GLU A 224 -18.50 6.20 16.37
N LEU A 225 -17.33 5.65 16.78
CA LEU A 225 -16.10 5.69 15.98
C LEU A 225 -16.15 4.62 14.89
N VAL A 226 -16.27 5.04 13.63
CA VAL A 226 -16.53 4.13 12.50
C VAL A 226 -15.34 3.93 11.59
N LEU A 227 -14.40 4.89 11.55
CA LEU A 227 -13.23 4.87 10.70
C LEU A 227 -12.05 5.63 11.35
N THR A 228 -10.85 5.14 11.14
CA THR A 228 -9.59 5.84 11.45
C THR A 228 -8.75 5.93 10.18
N SER A 229 -8.09 7.06 9.93
CA SER A 229 -7.19 7.22 8.77
C SER A 229 -5.87 7.90 9.14
N GLU A 230 -4.77 7.48 8.52
CA GLU A 230 -3.42 8.04 8.70
C GLU A 230 -2.82 8.45 7.35
N SER A 231 -2.24 9.66 7.27
CA SER A 231 -1.56 10.21 6.07
C SER A 231 -2.34 10.12 4.75
N ASP A 232 -3.67 10.02 4.78
CA ASP A 232 -4.54 9.74 3.62
C ASP A 232 -4.25 8.41 2.88
N LEU A 233 -3.35 7.58 3.42
CA LEU A 233 -2.88 6.37 2.76
C LEU A 233 -3.21 5.10 3.55
N ARG A 234 -3.54 5.19 4.84
CA ARG A 234 -3.91 4.04 5.67
C ARG A 234 -5.25 4.25 6.34
N PHE A 235 -6.03 3.18 6.42
CA PHE A 235 -7.41 3.20 6.87
C PHE A 235 -7.71 1.99 7.73
N LEU A 236 -8.51 2.21 8.77
CA LEU A 236 -9.03 1.18 9.65
C LEU A 236 -10.53 1.40 9.84
N VAL A 237 -11.33 0.57 9.16
CA VAL A 237 -12.78 0.52 9.27
C VAL A 237 -13.15 -0.24 10.54
N ARG A 238 -14.12 0.28 11.29
CA ARG A 238 -14.55 -0.28 12.59
C ARG A 238 -16.02 -0.66 12.59
N ALA A 239 -16.85 0.10 11.89
CA ALA A 239 -18.26 -0.19 11.75
C ALA A 239 -18.48 -1.27 10.69
N ALA A 240 -19.09 -2.39 11.08
CA ALA A 240 -19.48 -3.43 10.14
C ALA A 240 -20.45 -2.93 9.07
N TRP A 241 -21.30 -1.98 9.43
CA TRP A 241 -22.29 -1.40 8.52
C TRP A 241 -21.69 -0.43 7.49
N LEU A 242 -20.47 0.09 7.70
CA LEU A 242 -19.85 1.04 6.79
C LEU A 242 -19.36 0.33 5.53
N ASP A 243 -19.91 0.69 4.37
CA ASP A 243 -19.48 0.16 3.09
C ASP A 243 -18.05 0.60 2.77
N ARG A 244 -17.15 -0.37 2.55
CA ARG A 244 -15.71 -0.10 2.29
C ARG A 244 -15.51 0.67 1.01
N ARG A 245 -16.40 0.52 0.03
CA ARG A 245 -16.33 1.24 -1.25
C ARG A 245 -16.46 2.75 -1.03
N LEU A 246 -17.20 3.19 0.00
CA LEU A 246 -17.25 4.62 0.37
C LEU A 246 -15.92 5.12 0.94
N VAL A 247 -15.20 4.28 1.71
CA VAL A 247 -13.88 4.62 2.23
C VAL A 247 -12.83 4.62 1.12
N PHE A 248 -12.90 3.67 0.18
CA PHE A 248 -12.04 3.67 -1.00
C PHE A 248 -12.28 4.89 -1.89
N ALA A 249 -13.55 5.25 -2.12
CA ALA A 249 -13.92 6.45 -2.85
C ALA A 249 -13.37 7.72 -2.19
N TYR A 250 -13.51 7.83 -0.87
CA TYR A 250 -12.89 8.92 -0.11
C TYR A 250 -11.37 8.97 -0.31
N ALA A 251 -10.69 7.82 -0.16
CA ALA A 251 -9.24 7.75 -0.32
C ALA A 251 -8.78 8.14 -1.74
N LEU A 252 -9.50 7.68 -2.77
CA LEU A 252 -9.25 8.05 -4.17
C LEU A 252 -9.32 9.57 -4.39
N LEU A 253 -10.32 10.25 -3.79
CA LEU A 253 -10.48 11.70 -3.88
C LEU A 253 -9.39 12.48 -3.13
N ARG A 254 -8.71 11.87 -2.15
CA ARG A 254 -7.61 12.50 -1.39
C ARG A 254 -6.26 12.43 -2.09
N MET A 255 -6.13 11.58 -3.10
CA MET A 255 -4.88 11.35 -3.82
C MET A 255 -4.64 12.31 -5.00
N LYS A 256 -5.61 13.19 -5.30
CA LYS A 256 -5.48 14.22 -6.35
C LYS A 256 -4.78 15.47 -5.85
#